data_AF-B4VJS2-F1
#
_entry.id   AF-B4VJS2-F1
#
_cell.length_a   1.000
_cell.length_b   1.000
_cell.length_c   1.000
_cell.angle_alpha   90.00
_cell.angle_beta   90.00
_cell.angle_gamma   90.00
#
_symmetry.space_group_name_H-M   'P 1'
#
loop_
_entity.id
_entity.type
_entity.pdbx_description
1 polymer ?
#
loop_
_entity_poly.entity_id
_entity_poly.type
_entity_poly.pdbx_seq_one_letter_code
_entity_poly.pdbx_strand_id
1 'polypeptide(L)'
;MQVQTLIIHEIVMTAFLFITDLDNTLVGDDDALKELNQQLEQHRQDYGTKIVYATGRSPALYRKLTSEKSLLSPDALITSVGTEICFNPQEEIFDPEWADMLAQGWNRDAVVAIAAHYSDLVLQPETEQRPFKVSYVLSEEISSEVLPRLESSLKEKGLDVKLIYSGGQDLDILPRKGDKGLAVQFLRQKWDMDATKTVVCGDSGNDIALFSAGEERGILVGNAKPELRQWYEANKKDYHYFAQADYADGILEGLHHLGFLV
;
A
#
# COMPACT_ATOMS: atom_id res chain seq x y z
N MET A 1 55.36 3.72 -15.87
CA MET A 1 54.46 2.98 -14.97
C MET A 1 53.32 3.93 -14.63
N GLN A 2 52.21 3.88 -15.38
CA GLN A 2 51.05 4.73 -15.12
C GLN A 2 50.25 4.11 -13.98
N VAL A 3 50.10 4.86 -12.89
CA VAL A 3 49.22 4.49 -11.78
C VAL A 3 47.81 4.83 -12.22
N GLN A 4 47.00 3.79 -12.44
CA GLN A 4 45.59 3.94 -12.77
C GLN A 4 44.84 4.19 -11.46
N THR A 5 44.46 5.44 -11.22
CA THR A 5 43.61 5.83 -10.09
C THR A 5 42.24 5.19 -10.28
N LEU A 6 41.90 4.20 -9.44
CA LEU A 6 40.53 3.73 -9.31
C LEU A 6 39.69 4.87 -8.74
N ILE A 7 38.77 5.40 -9.53
CA ILE A 7 37.69 6.26 -9.04
C ILE A 7 36.69 5.32 -8.38
N ILE A 8 36.81 5.16 -7.07
CA ILE A 8 35.72 4.60 -6.25
C ILE A 8 34.61 5.65 -6.34
N HIS A 9 33.52 5.34 -7.04
CA HIS A 9 32.31 6.15 -6.90
C HIS A 9 31.83 5.95 -5.47
N GLU A 10 32.03 6.96 -4.61
CA GLU A 10 31.31 7.04 -3.34
C GLU A 10 29.82 6.96 -3.66
N ILE A 11 29.15 5.94 -3.15
CA ILE A 11 27.69 5.89 -3.17
C ILE A 11 27.24 7.00 -2.23
N VAL A 12 26.84 8.14 -2.80
CA VAL A 12 26.25 9.22 -2.02
C VAL A 12 24.84 8.78 -1.65
N MET A 13 24.67 8.38 -0.39
CA MET A 13 23.35 8.10 0.18
C MET A 13 22.53 9.38 0.23
N THR A 14 21.26 9.28 -0.15
CA THR A 14 20.33 10.42 -0.20
C THR A 14 19.03 10.05 0.47
N ALA A 15 18.33 11.05 1.01
CA ALA A 15 16.95 10.90 1.46
C ALA A 15 16.10 10.18 0.39
N PHE A 16 15.20 9.33 0.85
CA PHE A 16 14.18 8.71 0.01
C PHE A 16 12.84 8.67 0.74
N LEU A 17 11.79 8.36 -0.01
CA LEU A 17 10.46 8.11 0.53
C LEU A 17 10.24 6.60 0.64
N PHE A 18 10.17 6.10 1.86
CA PHE A 18 9.85 4.71 2.17
C PHE A 18 8.35 4.58 2.40
N ILE A 19 7.68 3.75 1.59
CA ILE A 19 6.24 3.48 1.70
C ILE A 19 6.04 1.98 1.80
N THR A 20 5.25 1.54 2.77
CA THR A 20 5.02 0.10 2.97
C THR A 20 3.60 -0.18 3.42
N ASP A 21 3.03 -1.28 2.94
CA ASP A 21 1.95 -1.94 3.66
C ASP A 21 2.42 -2.45 5.03
N LEU A 22 1.46 -2.76 5.90
CA LEU A 22 1.73 -3.22 7.27
C LEU A 22 1.62 -4.74 7.39
N ASP A 23 0.43 -5.31 7.19
CA ASP A 23 0.13 -6.69 7.56
C ASP A 23 0.74 -7.67 6.57
N ASN A 24 1.57 -8.59 7.04
CA ASN A 24 2.33 -9.53 6.21
C ASN A 24 3.37 -8.86 5.28
N THR A 25 3.57 -7.55 5.38
CA THR A 25 4.62 -6.81 4.66
C THR A 25 5.66 -6.30 5.66
N LEU A 26 5.33 -5.24 6.42
CA LEU A 26 6.21 -4.74 7.48
C LEU A 26 6.12 -5.57 8.77
N VAL A 27 4.93 -6.10 9.06
CA VAL A 27 4.60 -6.85 10.27
C VAL A 27 4.39 -8.32 9.94
N GLY A 28 4.99 -9.20 10.72
CA GLY A 28 4.85 -10.66 10.61
C GLY A 28 5.98 -11.38 11.34
N ASP A 29 7.15 -10.75 11.36
CA ASP A 29 8.33 -11.14 12.14
C ASP A 29 8.81 -9.94 12.97
N ASP A 30 8.84 -10.09 14.29
CA ASP A 30 9.15 -8.99 15.22
C ASP A 30 10.67 -8.70 15.29
N ASP A 31 11.52 -9.70 15.06
CA ASP A 31 12.97 -9.50 15.04
C ASP A 31 13.39 -8.81 13.73
N ALA A 32 12.82 -9.22 12.60
CA ALA A 32 13.02 -8.56 11.31
C ALA A 32 12.51 -7.11 11.32
N LEU A 33 11.31 -6.87 11.89
CA LEU A 33 10.76 -5.53 12.07
C LEU A 33 11.70 -4.63 12.87
N LYS A 34 12.26 -5.17 13.97
CA LYS A 34 13.16 -4.43 14.83
C LYS A 34 14.45 -4.02 14.10
N GLU A 35 15.06 -4.94 13.35
CA GLU A 35 16.26 -4.64 12.56
C GLU A 35 15.97 -3.57 11.50
N LEU A 36 14.91 -3.75 10.70
CA LEU A 36 14.52 -2.78 9.68
C LEU A 36 14.24 -1.39 10.28
N ASN A 37 13.56 -1.33 11.42
CA ASN A 37 13.30 -0.06 12.11
C ASN A 37 14.59 0.63 12.55
N GLN A 38 15.58 -0.12 13.03
CA GLN A 38 16.87 0.46 13.41
C GLN A 38 17.57 1.09 12.20
N GLN A 39 17.60 0.39 11.06
CA GLN A 39 18.21 0.88 9.83
C GLN A 39 17.49 2.12 9.27
N LEU A 40 16.15 2.08 9.21
CA LEU A 40 15.34 3.19 8.71
C LEU A 40 15.43 4.43 9.61
N GLU A 41 15.40 4.26 10.93
CA GLU A 41 15.49 5.38 11.87
C GLU A 41 16.89 6.02 11.83
N GLN A 42 17.95 5.23 11.72
CA GLN A 42 19.30 5.75 11.51
C GLN A 42 19.40 6.53 10.19
N HIS A 43 18.89 5.96 9.08
CA HIS A 43 18.93 6.63 7.78
C HIS A 43 18.05 7.89 7.74
N ARG A 44 16.92 7.91 8.46
CA ARG A 44 16.10 9.10 8.67
C ARG A 44 16.88 10.20 9.39
N GLN A 45 17.62 9.87 10.44
CA GLN A 45 18.42 10.84 11.19
C GLN A 45 19.58 11.40 10.37
N ASP A 46 20.24 10.56 9.58
CA ASP A 46 21.42 10.95 8.80
C ASP A 46 21.07 11.71 7.52
N TYR A 47 19.98 11.31 6.84
CA TYR A 47 19.67 11.79 5.49
C TYR A 47 18.27 12.41 5.34
N GLY A 48 17.37 12.25 6.31
CA GLY A 48 16.01 12.77 6.23
C GLY A 48 15.03 11.89 5.44
N THR A 49 15.25 10.57 5.40
CA THR A 49 14.26 9.62 4.84
C THR A 49 12.92 9.72 5.54
N LYS A 50 11.85 9.77 4.73
CA LYS A 50 10.47 9.81 5.21
C LYS A 50 9.86 8.43 5.16
N ILE A 51 9.01 8.12 6.14
CA ILE A 51 8.32 6.83 6.28
C ILE A 51 6.82 7.06 6.17
N VAL A 52 6.17 6.30 5.30
CA VAL A 52 4.73 6.32 5.10
C VAL A 52 4.18 4.91 5.20
N TYR A 53 3.12 4.74 5.97
CA TYR A 53 2.40 3.47 6.01
C TYR A 53 1.18 3.55 5.08
N ALA A 54 1.04 2.57 4.18
CA ALA A 54 -0.06 2.45 3.23
C ALA A 54 -0.82 1.15 3.47
N THR A 55 -1.79 1.19 4.38
CA THR A 55 -2.46 0.01 4.93
C THR A 55 -3.91 -0.13 4.48
N GLY A 56 -4.38 -1.38 4.39
CA GLY A 56 -5.80 -1.69 4.25
C GLY A 56 -6.63 -1.40 5.50
N ARG A 57 -5.98 -1.35 6.67
CA ARG A 57 -6.60 -1.09 7.97
C ARG A 57 -7.27 0.28 7.99
N SER A 58 -8.40 0.35 8.71
CA SER A 58 -8.96 1.64 9.10
C SER A 58 -8.10 2.37 10.13
N PRO A 59 -8.28 3.69 10.32
CA PRO A 59 -7.57 4.45 11.34
C PRO A 59 -7.66 3.82 12.74
N ALA A 60 -8.84 3.29 13.11
CA ALA A 60 -9.04 2.63 14.39
C ALA A 60 -8.20 1.35 14.55
N LEU A 61 -8.10 0.54 13.49
CA LEU A 61 -7.34 -0.71 13.49
C LEU A 61 -5.84 -0.48 13.34
N TYR A 62 -5.44 0.61 12.69
CA TYR A 62 -4.07 1.09 12.69
C TYR A 62 -3.62 1.47 14.10
N ARG A 63 -4.40 2.28 14.85
CA ARG A 63 -4.08 2.63 16.26
C ARG A 63 -3.93 1.40 17.15
N LYS A 64 -4.77 0.38 16.92
CA LYS A 64 -4.65 -0.89 17.64
C LYS A 64 -3.31 -1.54 17.35
N LEU A 65 -2.92 -1.64 16.07
CA LEU A 65 -1.64 -2.22 15.66
C LEU A 65 -0.45 -1.46 16.27
N THR A 66 -0.47 -0.13 16.30
CA THR A 66 0.62 0.68 16.90
C THR A 66 0.77 0.44 18.41
N SER A 67 -0.25 -0.07 19.09
CA SER A 67 -0.14 -0.47 20.50
C SER A 67 0.40 -1.90 20.69
N GLU A 68 0.36 -2.72 19.64
CA GLU A 68 0.76 -4.14 19.65
C GLU A 68 2.16 -4.35 19.07
N LYS A 69 2.59 -3.48 18.16
CA LYS A 69 3.85 -3.59 17.42
C LYS A 69 4.68 -2.33 17.56
N SER A 70 6.00 -2.48 17.60
CA SER A 70 6.96 -1.38 17.74
C SER A 70 7.19 -0.66 16.40
N LEU A 71 6.13 -0.08 15.83
CA LEU A 71 6.22 0.70 14.59
C LEU A 71 6.91 2.04 14.84
N LEU A 72 7.74 2.50 13.90
CA LEU A 72 8.22 3.88 13.89
C LEU A 72 7.05 4.84 13.67
N SER A 73 7.16 6.06 14.19
CA SER A 73 6.23 7.14 13.85
C SER A 73 6.35 7.47 12.36
N PRO A 74 5.25 7.38 11.58
CA PRO A 74 5.30 7.73 10.17
C PRO A 74 5.17 9.25 9.96
N ASP A 75 5.71 9.73 8.85
CA ASP A 75 5.60 11.09 8.35
C ASP A 75 4.24 11.36 7.68
N ALA A 76 3.59 10.31 7.16
CA ALA A 76 2.20 10.32 6.75
C ALA A 76 1.60 8.91 6.82
N LEU A 77 0.28 8.86 6.88
CA LEU A 77 -0.48 7.63 6.94
C LEU A 77 -1.51 7.59 5.81
N ILE A 78 -1.50 6.52 5.03
CA ILE A 78 -2.50 6.18 4.04
C ILE A 78 -3.26 4.97 4.60
N THR A 79 -4.54 5.15 4.93
CA THR A 79 -5.39 4.10 5.53
C THR A 79 -6.52 3.71 4.59
N SER A 80 -7.19 2.61 4.95
CA SER A 80 -8.40 2.14 4.28
C SER A 80 -8.19 1.94 2.79
N VAL A 81 -7.06 1.31 2.43
CA VAL A 81 -6.69 0.99 1.04
C VAL A 81 -6.56 2.26 0.19
N GLY A 82 -6.05 3.34 0.78
CA GLY A 82 -5.80 4.59 0.05
C GLY A 82 -6.94 5.58 0.05
N THR A 83 -8.04 5.32 0.75
CA THR A 83 -9.18 6.24 0.73
C THR A 83 -9.08 7.38 1.73
N GLU A 84 -8.10 7.34 2.63
CA GLU A 84 -7.90 8.34 3.67
C GLU A 84 -6.40 8.60 3.81
N ILE A 85 -5.96 9.85 3.64
CA ILE A 85 -4.56 10.28 3.77
C ILE A 85 -4.46 11.25 4.94
N CYS A 86 -3.49 11.02 5.82
CA CYS A 86 -3.22 11.87 6.97
C CYS A 86 -1.74 12.30 6.97
N PHE A 87 -1.47 13.58 6.77
CA PHE A 87 -0.12 14.17 6.77
C PHE A 87 0.37 14.55 8.18
N ASN A 88 -0.53 14.53 9.17
CA ASN A 88 -0.21 14.74 10.58
C ASN A 88 -0.83 13.60 11.40
N PRO A 89 -0.20 12.41 11.43
CA PRO A 89 -0.75 11.23 12.10
C PRO A 89 -0.98 11.40 13.60
N GLN A 90 -0.34 12.39 14.24
CA GLN A 90 -0.51 12.69 15.66
C GLN A 90 -1.86 13.37 15.95
N GLU A 91 -2.36 14.17 15.02
CA GLU A 91 -3.66 14.86 15.12
C GLU A 91 -4.78 14.16 14.35
N GLU A 92 -4.43 13.19 13.49
CA GLU A 92 -5.37 12.37 12.71
C GLU A 92 -6.31 13.19 11.82
N ILE A 93 -5.78 14.31 11.32
CA ILE A 93 -6.47 15.18 10.39
C ILE A 93 -6.30 14.58 8.99
N PHE A 94 -7.41 14.11 8.42
CA PHE A 94 -7.44 13.61 7.05
C PHE A 94 -7.46 14.76 6.05
N ASP A 95 -6.78 14.54 4.92
CA ASP A 95 -6.61 15.54 3.87
C ASP A 95 -7.95 15.80 3.14
N PRO A 96 -8.49 17.04 3.20
CA PRO A 96 -9.80 17.34 2.61
C PRO A 96 -9.75 17.38 1.08
N GLU A 97 -8.61 17.74 0.48
CA GLU A 97 -8.45 17.79 -0.97
C GLU A 97 -8.52 16.38 -1.56
N TRP A 98 -7.89 15.41 -0.90
CA TRP A 98 -8.03 13.99 -1.28
C TRP A 98 -9.47 13.50 -1.14
N ALA A 99 -10.16 13.83 -0.04
CA ALA A 99 -11.56 13.47 0.17
C ALA A 99 -12.48 14.05 -0.93
N ASP A 100 -12.27 15.31 -1.32
CA ASP A 100 -13.02 15.97 -2.40
C ASP A 100 -12.78 15.29 -3.76
N MET A 101 -11.54 14.82 -4.02
CA MET A 101 -11.23 14.05 -5.23
C MET A 101 -11.98 12.71 -5.27
N LEU A 102 -12.05 12.01 -4.14
CA LEU A 102 -12.73 10.72 -4.01
C LEU A 102 -14.25 10.84 -4.06
N ALA A 103 -14.83 11.95 -3.58
CA ALA A 103 -16.26 12.19 -3.58
C ALA A 103 -16.87 12.31 -4.98
N GLN A 104 -16.06 12.63 -6.00
CA GLN A 104 -16.52 12.81 -7.37
C GLN A 104 -17.03 11.50 -7.97
N GLY A 105 -18.35 11.41 -8.17
CA GLY A 105 -19.00 10.23 -8.76
C GLY A 105 -19.17 9.07 -7.79
N TRP A 106 -18.83 9.25 -6.50
CA TRP A 106 -19.01 8.25 -5.47
C TRP A 106 -20.41 8.32 -4.86
N ASN A 107 -21.09 7.17 -4.76
CA ASN A 107 -22.35 7.04 -4.05
C ASN A 107 -22.33 5.77 -3.20
N ARG A 108 -21.93 5.93 -1.93
CA ARG A 108 -21.78 4.82 -0.98
C ARG A 108 -23.08 4.04 -0.79
N ASP A 109 -24.21 4.73 -0.64
CA ASP A 109 -25.49 4.09 -0.36
C ASP A 109 -25.96 3.25 -1.54
N ALA A 110 -25.75 3.73 -2.77
CA ALA A 110 -26.04 2.95 -3.97
C ALA A 110 -25.15 1.70 -4.08
N VAL A 111 -23.85 1.82 -3.76
CA VAL A 111 -22.93 0.66 -3.71
C VAL A 111 -23.43 -0.38 -2.72
N VAL A 112 -23.74 0.02 -1.48
CA VAL A 112 -24.25 -0.88 -0.44
C VAL A 112 -25.56 -1.53 -0.85
N ALA A 113 -26.49 -0.77 -1.44
CA ALA A 113 -27.77 -1.29 -1.89
C ALA A 113 -27.63 -2.34 -3.01
N ILE A 114 -26.71 -2.13 -3.96
CA ILE A 114 -26.44 -3.07 -5.04
C ILE A 114 -25.77 -4.33 -4.49
N ALA A 115 -24.75 -4.19 -3.65
CA ALA A 115 -24.03 -5.30 -3.05
C ALA A 115 -24.92 -6.16 -2.14
N ALA A 116 -25.95 -5.58 -1.51
CA ALA A 116 -26.92 -6.32 -0.69
C ALA A 116 -27.75 -7.36 -1.47
N HIS A 117 -27.73 -7.33 -2.82
CA HIS A 117 -28.35 -8.37 -3.64
C HIS A 117 -27.52 -9.65 -3.77
N TYR A 118 -26.28 -9.65 -3.28
CA TYR A 118 -25.35 -10.79 -3.34
C TYR A 118 -25.27 -11.44 -1.96
N SER A 119 -25.91 -12.61 -1.81
CA SER A 119 -25.96 -13.33 -0.52
C SER A 119 -24.59 -13.81 -0.04
N ASP A 120 -23.63 -13.95 -0.95
CA ASP A 120 -22.28 -14.41 -0.64
C ASP A 120 -21.36 -13.30 -0.12
N LEU A 121 -21.80 -12.03 -0.19
CA LEU A 121 -21.07 -10.90 0.35
C LEU A 121 -21.47 -10.67 1.82
N VAL A 122 -20.53 -10.93 2.73
CA VAL A 122 -20.73 -10.69 4.16
C VAL A 122 -20.09 -9.36 4.53
N LEU A 123 -20.84 -8.40 5.07
CA LEU A 123 -20.27 -7.12 5.49
C LEU A 123 -19.17 -7.31 6.54
N GLN A 124 -18.03 -6.66 6.34
CA GLN A 124 -17.01 -6.54 7.38
C GLN A 124 -17.48 -5.61 8.51
N PRO A 125 -16.86 -5.68 9.71
CA PRO A 125 -17.22 -4.87 10.87
C PRO A 125 -17.29 -3.36 10.57
N GLU A 126 -18.09 -2.63 11.35
CA GLU A 126 -18.29 -1.18 11.19
C GLU A 126 -16.98 -0.39 11.15
N THR A 127 -15.95 -0.83 11.89
CA THR A 127 -14.63 -0.20 11.89
C THR A 127 -13.94 -0.21 10.53
N GLU A 128 -14.28 -1.15 9.65
CA GLU A 128 -13.76 -1.27 8.28
C GLU A 128 -14.61 -0.55 7.23
N GLN A 129 -15.79 -0.06 7.62
CA GLN A 129 -16.68 0.71 6.76
C GLN A 129 -16.33 2.19 6.87
N ARG A 130 -15.90 2.81 5.76
CA ARG A 130 -15.46 4.22 5.73
C ARG A 130 -16.28 5.02 4.72
N PRO A 131 -16.19 6.37 4.72
CA PRO A 131 -16.95 7.20 3.78
C PRO A 131 -16.73 6.83 2.30
N PHE A 132 -15.50 6.40 1.96
CA PHE A 132 -15.08 6.05 0.60
C PHE A 132 -14.64 4.58 0.46
N LYS A 133 -15.03 3.70 1.41
CA LYS A 133 -14.71 2.27 1.41
C LYS A 133 -15.90 1.46 1.90
N VAL A 134 -16.34 0.49 1.12
CA VAL A 134 -17.32 -0.52 1.55
C VAL A 134 -16.68 -1.91 1.45
N SER A 135 -16.57 -2.59 2.59
CA SER A 135 -15.75 -3.79 2.71
C SER A 135 -16.61 -5.01 3.00
N TYR A 136 -16.34 -6.11 2.31
CA TYR A 136 -17.02 -7.39 2.43
C TYR A 136 -16.01 -8.52 2.59
N VAL A 137 -16.47 -9.63 3.15
CA VAL A 137 -15.84 -10.94 3.05
C VAL A 137 -16.53 -11.70 1.92
N LEU A 138 -15.75 -12.27 1.03
CA LEU A 138 -16.14 -13.01 -0.16
C LEU A 138 -15.17 -14.18 -0.35
N SER A 139 -15.64 -15.42 -0.22
CA SER A 139 -14.74 -16.59 -0.29
C SER A 139 -14.11 -16.77 -1.68
N GLU A 140 -12.90 -17.31 -1.71
CA GLU A 140 -12.12 -17.50 -2.95
C GLU A 140 -12.87 -18.37 -3.97
N GLU A 141 -13.56 -19.42 -3.51
CA GLU A 141 -14.19 -20.43 -4.36
C GLU A 141 -15.24 -19.84 -5.31
N ILE A 142 -15.94 -18.80 -4.87
CA ILE A 142 -17.06 -18.17 -5.62
C ILE A 142 -16.71 -16.76 -6.11
N SER A 143 -15.54 -16.23 -5.74
CA SER A 143 -15.07 -14.89 -6.13
C SER A 143 -15.09 -14.66 -7.65
N SER A 144 -14.62 -15.65 -8.41
CA SER A 144 -14.55 -15.58 -9.88
C SER A 144 -15.91 -15.50 -10.58
N GLU A 145 -17.00 -15.93 -9.90
CA GLU A 145 -18.37 -15.79 -10.39
C GLU A 145 -19.01 -14.48 -9.93
N VAL A 146 -18.82 -14.11 -8.65
CA VAL A 146 -19.49 -12.96 -8.03
C VAL A 146 -18.90 -11.63 -8.49
N LEU A 147 -17.57 -11.50 -8.54
CA LEU A 147 -16.92 -10.21 -8.83
C LEU A 147 -17.32 -9.63 -10.21
N PRO A 148 -17.31 -10.39 -11.33
CA PRO A 148 -17.69 -9.83 -12.62
C PRO A 148 -19.18 -9.41 -12.68
N ARG A 149 -20.06 -10.13 -11.99
CA ARG A 149 -21.49 -9.80 -11.91
C ARG A 149 -21.73 -8.55 -11.08
N LEU A 150 -21.06 -8.44 -9.94
CA LEU A 150 -21.11 -7.26 -9.07
C LEU A 150 -20.61 -6.02 -9.82
N GLU A 151 -19.45 -6.11 -10.48
CA GLU A 151 -18.88 -5.03 -11.28
C GLU A 151 -19.85 -4.59 -12.39
N SER A 152 -20.44 -5.55 -13.11
CA SER A 152 -21.44 -5.27 -14.15
C SER A 152 -22.67 -4.56 -13.59
N SER A 153 -23.18 -5.01 -12.44
CA SER A 153 -24.35 -4.41 -11.78
C SER A 153 -24.09 -2.97 -11.32
N LEU A 154 -22.90 -2.70 -10.77
CA LEU A 154 -22.48 -1.37 -10.36
C LEU A 154 -22.38 -0.43 -11.58
N LYS A 155 -21.76 -0.92 -12.66
CA LYS A 155 -21.61 -0.18 -13.91
C LYS A 155 -22.94 0.13 -14.60
N GLU A 156 -23.88 -0.82 -14.63
CA GLU A 156 -25.23 -0.63 -15.17
C GLU A 156 -26.03 0.46 -14.43
N LYS A 157 -25.70 0.70 -13.16
CA LYS A 157 -26.27 1.79 -12.35
C LYS A 157 -25.50 3.11 -12.48
N GLY A 158 -24.51 3.16 -13.35
CA GLY A 158 -23.71 4.36 -13.62
C GLY A 158 -22.70 4.69 -12.52
N LEU A 159 -22.36 3.72 -11.65
CA LEU A 159 -21.36 3.90 -10.61
C LEU A 159 -19.97 3.59 -11.18
N ASP A 160 -19.03 4.53 -11.04
CA ASP A 160 -17.63 4.32 -11.41
C ASP A 160 -16.79 4.01 -10.18
N VAL A 161 -16.63 2.72 -9.93
CA VAL A 161 -16.01 2.17 -8.73
C VAL A 161 -14.92 1.17 -9.08
N LYS A 162 -14.06 0.89 -8.10
CA LYS A 162 -13.01 -0.12 -8.18
C LYS A 162 -13.33 -1.23 -7.19
N LEU A 163 -13.19 -2.48 -7.65
CA LEU A 163 -13.21 -3.65 -6.78
C LEU A 163 -11.76 -4.07 -6.51
N ILE A 164 -11.39 -4.16 -5.24
CA ILE A 164 -10.10 -4.66 -4.80
C ILE A 164 -10.37 -5.95 -4.04
N TYR A 165 -9.90 -7.07 -4.60
CA TYR A 165 -9.99 -8.37 -3.96
C TYR A 165 -8.60 -8.82 -3.51
N SER A 166 -8.44 -9.18 -2.24
CA SER A 166 -7.15 -9.51 -1.64
C SER A 166 -7.24 -10.62 -0.61
N GLY A 167 -6.15 -11.36 -0.44
CA GLY A 167 -6.01 -12.37 0.60
C GLY A 167 -6.97 -13.56 0.47
N GLY A 168 -7.56 -13.77 -0.71
CA GLY A 168 -8.54 -14.84 -0.96
C GLY A 168 -9.86 -14.68 -0.19
N GLN A 169 -10.14 -13.49 0.38
CA GLN A 169 -11.37 -13.29 1.15
C GLN A 169 -11.86 -11.84 1.20
N ASP A 170 -10.98 -10.84 1.16
CA ASP A 170 -11.36 -9.46 1.43
C ASP A 170 -11.72 -8.76 0.12
N LEU A 171 -12.92 -8.17 0.07
CA LEU A 171 -13.40 -7.37 -1.05
C LEU A 171 -13.68 -5.94 -0.60
N ASP A 172 -12.92 -5.00 -1.14
CA ASP A 172 -13.13 -3.57 -0.94
C ASP A 172 -13.70 -2.92 -2.20
N ILE A 173 -14.80 -2.17 -2.03
CA ILE A 173 -15.40 -1.35 -3.08
C ILE A 173 -15.06 0.11 -2.80
N LEU A 174 -14.29 0.71 -3.72
CA LEU A 174 -13.76 2.08 -3.59
C LEU A 174 -14.24 2.97 -4.75
N PRO A 175 -14.22 4.30 -4.62
CA PRO A 175 -14.26 5.20 -5.77
C PRO A 175 -13.17 4.83 -6.79
N ARG A 176 -13.42 5.05 -8.10
CA ARG A 176 -12.43 4.75 -9.15
C ARG A 176 -11.06 5.40 -8.89
N LYS A 177 -11.05 6.60 -8.34
CA LYS A 177 -9.84 7.39 -8.01
C LYS A 177 -9.17 6.97 -6.69
N GLY A 178 -9.77 6.05 -5.94
CA GLY A 178 -9.22 5.50 -4.70
C GLY A 178 -8.49 4.19 -4.92
N ASP A 179 -7.24 4.14 -4.46
CA ASP A 179 -6.48 2.94 -4.09
C ASP A 179 -5.16 3.42 -3.42
N LYS A 180 -4.33 2.48 -2.96
CA LYS A 180 -3.03 2.82 -2.36
C LYS A 180 -2.08 3.53 -3.33
N GLY A 181 -2.04 3.14 -4.60
CA GLY A 181 -1.12 3.71 -5.60
C GLY A 181 -1.43 5.16 -5.94
N LEU A 182 -2.70 5.47 -6.20
CA LEU A 182 -3.17 6.84 -6.47
C LEU A 182 -3.01 7.73 -5.24
N ALA A 183 -3.21 7.20 -4.04
CA ALA A 183 -2.94 7.93 -2.80
C ALA A 183 -1.44 8.25 -2.65
N VAL A 184 -0.55 7.29 -2.98
CA VAL A 184 0.90 7.52 -3.02
C VAL A 184 1.27 8.59 -4.04
N GLN A 185 0.69 8.58 -5.25
CA GLN A 185 0.94 9.61 -6.26
C GLN A 185 0.53 11.00 -5.78
N PHE A 186 -0.66 11.12 -5.19
CA PHE A 186 -1.14 12.37 -4.62
C PHE A 186 -0.19 12.89 -3.52
N LEU A 187 0.19 12.01 -2.59
CA LEU A 187 1.13 12.34 -1.50
C LEU A 187 2.48 12.80 -2.05
N ARG A 188 3.03 12.08 -3.02
CA ARG A 188 4.32 12.43 -3.63
C ARG A 188 4.28 13.77 -4.34
N GLN A 189 3.22 14.07 -5.07
CA GLN A 189 3.03 15.38 -5.72
C GLN A 189 2.98 16.50 -4.68
N LYS A 190 2.27 16.29 -3.57
CA LYS A 190 2.16 17.28 -2.48
C LYS A 190 3.49 17.53 -1.76
N TRP A 191 4.38 16.53 -1.75
CA TRP A 191 5.71 16.62 -1.13
C TRP A 191 6.86 16.87 -2.11
N ASP A 192 6.58 17.02 -3.40
CA ASP A 192 7.58 17.17 -4.47
C ASP A 192 8.64 16.03 -4.46
N MET A 193 8.19 14.79 -4.24
CA MET A 193 9.05 13.61 -4.14
C MET A 193 9.11 12.83 -5.46
N ASP A 194 10.33 12.62 -5.98
CA ASP A 194 10.58 11.89 -7.22
C ASP A 194 10.32 10.37 -7.11
N ALA A 195 9.93 9.74 -8.23
CA ALA A 195 9.52 8.34 -8.26
C ALA A 195 10.72 7.42 -8.06
N THR A 196 11.85 7.78 -8.66
CA THR A 196 13.10 7.04 -8.56
C THR A 196 13.72 7.14 -7.16
N LYS A 197 13.26 8.10 -6.34
CA LYS A 197 13.60 8.27 -4.93
C LYS A 197 12.48 7.83 -3.98
N THR A 198 11.51 7.07 -4.49
CA THR A 198 10.44 6.48 -3.69
C THR A 198 10.48 4.96 -3.85
N VAL A 199 10.30 4.26 -2.73
CA VAL A 199 10.15 2.81 -2.71
C VAL A 199 8.82 2.42 -2.07
N VAL A 200 8.10 1.50 -2.69
CA VAL A 200 6.83 0.94 -2.22
C VAL A 200 6.99 -0.55 -1.93
N CYS A 201 6.39 -1.01 -0.83
CA CYS A 201 6.46 -2.41 -0.40
C CYS A 201 5.05 -2.96 -0.15
N GLY A 202 4.80 -4.21 -0.54
CA GLY A 202 3.49 -4.87 -0.37
C GLY A 202 3.52 -6.38 -0.56
N ASP A 203 2.43 -7.04 -0.19
CA ASP A 203 2.29 -8.50 -0.21
C ASP A 203 1.03 -9.00 -0.94
N SER A 204 -0.03 -8.20 -1.08
CA SER A 204 -1.35 -8.72 -1.47
C SER A 204 -2.03 -7.96 -2.63
N GLY A 205 -3.23 -8.41 -3.00
CA GLY A 205 -4.02 -7.80 -4.09
C GLY A 205 -4.29 -6.30 -3.91
N ASN A 206 -4.41 -5.82 -2.67
CA ASN A 206 -4.65 -4.40 -2.40
C ASN A 206 -3.39 -3.53 -2.58
N ASP A 207 -2.23 -4.16 -2.74
CA ASP A 207 -0.94 -3.52 -3.00
C ASP A 207 -0.59 -3.44 -4.49
N ILE A 208 -1.32 -4.15 -5.37
CA ILE A 208 -1.06 -4.13 -6.82
C ILE A 208 -0.95 -2.69 -7.34
N ALA A 209 -1.81 -1.79 -6.85
CA ALA A 209 -1.82 -0.40 -7.25
C ALA A 209 -0.52 0.35 -6.87
N LEU A 210 0.16 -0.02 -5.78
CA LEU A 210 1.45 0.56 -5.40
C LEU A 210 2.49 0.36 -6.52
N PHE A 211 2.45 -0.80 -7.17
CA PHE A 211 3.40 -1.18 -8.22
C PHE A 211 2.93 -0.78 -9.63
N SER A 212 1.61 -0.63 -9.85
CA SER A 212 1.06 -0.39 -11.18
C SER A 212 0.79 1.07 -11.51
N ALA A 213 0.59 1.92 -10.50
CA ALA A 213 0.13 3.29 -10.72
C ALA A 213 1.23 4.20 -11.29
N GLY A 214 2.48 4.02 -10.86
CA GLY A 214 3.61 4.89 -11.20
C GLY A 214 4.91 4.16 -11.54
N GLU A 215 6.03 4.83 -11.28
CA GLU A 215 7.39 4.38 -11.60
C GLU A 215 8.30 4.32 -10.35
N GLU A 216 7.66 4.27 -9.16
CA GLU A 216 8.31 4.02 -7.89
C GLU A 216 9.11 2.72 -7.92
N ARG A 217 10.18 2.65 -7.14
CA ARG A 217 10.88 1.38 -6.91
C ARG A 217 9.96 0.47 -6.11
N GLY A 218 9.83 -0.78 -6.51
CA GLY A 218 8.89 -1.72 -5.89
C GLY A 218 9.61 -2.87 -5.21
N ILE A 219 9.18 -3.24 -4.01
CA ILE A 219 9.61 -4.46 -3.32
C ILE A 219 8.38 -5.31 -2.99
N LEU A 220 8.36 -6.53 -3.53
CA LEU A 220 7.39 -7.56 -3.16
C LEU A 220 8.07 -8.51 -2.18
N VAL A 221 7.49 -8.70 -0.99
CA VAL A 221 8.08 -9.58 0.03
C VAL A 221 7.92 -11.06 -0.33
N GLY A 222 8.82 -11.91 0.16
CA GLY A 222 8.90 -13.34 -0.16
C GLY A 222 7.63 -14.13 0.14
N ASN A 223 6.83 -13.66 1.10
CA ASN A 223 5.55 -14.24 1.51
C ASN A 223 4.33 -13.62 0.80
N ALA A 224 4.53 -12.86 -0.29
CA ALA A 224 3.45 -12.27 -1.07
C ALA A 224 2.37 -13.29 -1.47
N LYS A 225 1.11 -12.86 -1.49
CA LYS A 225 -0.07 -13.66 -1.83
C LYS A 225 -0.12 -14.00 -3.33
N PRO A 226 -0.82 -15.08 -3.71
CA PRO A 226 -0.86 -15.55 -5.10
C PRO A 226 -1.25 -14.48 -6.11
N GLU A 227 -2.23 -13.63 -5.80
CA GLU A 227 -2.72 -12.59 -6.70
C GLU A 227 -1.66 -11.54 -7.04
N LEU A 228 -0.85 -11.11 -6.07
CA LEU A 228 0.23 -10.16 -6.30
C LEU A 228 1.39 -10.82 -7.06
N ARG A 229 1.73 -12.08 -6.74
CA ARG A 229 2.75 -12.85 -7.49
C ARG A 229 2.38 -13.02 -8.96
N GLN A 230 1.13 -13.42 -9.23
CA GLN A 230 0.62 -13.58 -10.59
C GLN A 230 0.66 -12.26 -11.35
N TRP A 231 0.25 -11.16 -10.70
CA TRP A 231 0.35 -9.83 -11.29
C TRP A 231 1.81 -9.46 -11.61
N TYR A 232 2.75 -9.69 -10.69
CA TYR A 232 4.17 -9.38 -10.89
C TYR A 232 4.76 -10.15 -12.08
N GLU A 233 4.50 -11.46 -12.17
CA GLU A 233 4.99 -12.28 -13.27
C GLU A 233 4.50 -11.80 -14.64
N ALA A 234 3.27 -11.28 -14.70
CA ALA A 234 2.69 -10.72 -15.92
C ALA A 234 3.15 -9.27 -16.22
N ASN A 235 3.71 -8.55 -15.25
CA ASN A 235 3.98 -7.11 -15.34
C ASN A 235 5.41 -6.72 -14.89
N LYS A 236 6.39 -7.58 -15.14
CA LYS A 236 7.78 -7.36 -14.71
C LYS A 236 8.33 -6.00 -15.16
N LYS A 237 8.99 -5.32 -14.22
CA LYS A 237 9.72 -4.06 -14.43
C LYS A 237 11.10 -4.21 -13.79
N ASP A 238 12.12 -3.64 -14.42
CA ASP A 238 13.50 -3.69 -13.92
C ASP A 238 13.67 -2.99 -12.55
N TYR A 239 12.73 -2.11 -12.21
CA TYR A 239 12.72 -1.36 -10.96
C TYR A 239 11.79 -1.98 -9.88
N HIS A 240 11.28 -3.19 -10.11
CA HIS A 240 10.56 -3.99 -9.13
C HIS A 240 11.38 -5.22 -8.74
N TYR A 241 11.64 -5.36 -7.45
CA TYR A 241 12.33 -6.50 -6.87
C TYR A 241 11.36 -7.43 -6.16
N PHE A 242 11.48 -8.73 -6.43
CA PHE A 242 10.78 -9.76 -5.69
C PHE A 242 11.77 -10.41 -4.71
N ALA A 243 11.57 -10.18 -3.42
CA ALA A 243 12.47 -10.64 -2.38
C ALA A 243 12.37 -12.16 -2.14
N GLN A 244 13.48 -12.73 -1.69
CA GLN A 244 13.49 -14.12 -1.22
C GLN A 244 13.03 -14.24 0.23
N ALA A 245 13.40 -13.26 1.06
CA ALA A 245 12.99 -13.20 2.46
C ALA A 245 11.57 -12.65 2.62
N ASP A 246 10.94 -13.04 3.72
CA ASP A 246 9.57 -12.67 4.07
C ASP A 246 9.54 -11.39 4.92
N TYR A 247 8.39 -10.75 4.97
CA TYR A 247 8.09 -9.62 5.84
C TYR A 247 9.16 -8.49 5.76
N ALA A 248 9.52 -7.91 6.91
CA ALA A 248 10.50 -6.83 7.01
C ALA A 248 11.90 -7.24 6.53
N ASP A 249 12.30 -8.51 6.61
CA ASP A 249 13.56 -8.98 6.05
C ASP A 249 13.54 -8.92 4.52
N GLY A 250 12.40 -9.24 3.90
CA GLY A 250 12.20 -9.07 2.45
C GLY A 250 12.27 -7.61 2.02
N ILE A 251 11.75 -6.69 2.84
CA ILE A 251 11.91 -5.26 2.62
C ILE A 251 13.39 -4.87 2.71
N LEU A 252 14.09 -5.27 3.77
CA LEU A 252 15.50 -4.93 3.97
C LEU A 252 16.37 -5.46 2.82
N GLU A 253 16.15 -6.71 2.39
CA GLU A 253 16.77 -7.32 1.22
C GLU A 253 16.56 -6.46 -0.03
N GLY A 254 15.31 -6.06 -0.30
CA GLY A 254 14.97 -5.24 -1.45
C GLY A 254 15.55 -3.82 -1.39
N LEU A 255 15.62 -3.21 -0.21
CA LEU A 255 16.22 -1.88 -0.02
C LEU A 255 17.72 -1.92 -0.32
N HIS A 256 18.43 -2.97 0.11
CA HIS A 256 19.83 -3.18 -0.27
C HIS A 256 19.99 -3.46 -1.76
N HIS A 257 19.15 -4.32 -2.33
CA HIS A 257 19.20 -4.66 -3.75
C HIS A 257 19.02 -3.43 -4.66
N LEU A 258 18.09 -2.55 -4.30
CA LEU A 258 17.76 -1.34 -5.06
C LEU A 258 18.64 -0.14 -4.70
N GLY A 259 19.57 -0.30 -3.75
CA GLY A 259 20.55 0.73 -3.37
C GLY A 259 19.98 1.87 -2.52
N PHE A 260 18.90 1.63 -1.77
CA PHE A 260 18.34 2.58 -0.80
C PHE A 260 18.98 2.46 0.58
N LEU A 261 19.54 1.29 0.92
CA LEU A 261 20.33 1.04 2.13
C LEU A 261 21.64 0.32 1.74
N VAL A 262 22.71 0.51 2.52
CA VAL A 262 24.05 -0.09 2.29
C VAL A 262 24.50 -0.84 3.52
#